data_AF-A0A016WHH4-F1
#
_entry.id   AF-A0A016WHH4-F1
#
_cell.length_a   1.000
_cell.length_b   1.000
_cell.length_c   1.000
_cell.angle_alpha   90.00
_cell.angle_beta   90.00
_cell.angle_gamma   90.00
#
_symmetry.space_group_name_H-M   'P 1'
#
loop_
_entity.id
_entity.type
_entity.pdbx_description
1 polymer ?
#
loop_
_entity_poly.entity_id
_entity_poly.type
_entity_poly.pdbx_seq_one_letter_code
_entity_poly.pdbx_strand_id
1 'polypeptide(L)'
;MNLKTEKEQETWTITPTPGYVLKFTEVDMKHIYGETDEHRCFLNVCHCEQLPPPTDDIDEDELAARIDNGDLGYRIPVSIGELDSVVDSKNRNQPKIEVLVNSVFYEKRLAPPEANFFRHFFCMVVCDAIEEKHHLKLDPNRCIKLKNRTVMGSIEPMRITKRPVAPVIQEIASSSNDVQVPSILEAEQPAGVRLRLRKGTSLEGELSLKEVDLSSVQRSPTLEAEKMMYHRQGKWYSFLIFE
;
A
#
# COMPACT_ATOMS: atom_id res chain seq x y z
N MET A 1 18.00 25.89 24.52
CA MET A 1 17.07 25.53 23.42
C MET A 1 17.71 24.37 22.66
N ASN A 2 17.26 23.13 22.91
CA ASN A 2 17.77 21.97 22.18
C ASN A 2 16.93 21.78 20.92
N LEU A 3 17.49 22.15 19.77
CA LEU A 3 16.96 21.79 18.47
C LEU A 3 17.12 20.28 18.33
N LYS A 4 16.01 19.53 18.40
CA LYS A 4 15.99 18.13 17.98
C LYS A 4 16.28 18.12 16.48
N THR A 5 17.48 17.72 16.09
CA THR A 5 17.81 17.45 14.70
C THR A 5 16.97 16.26 14.26
N GLU A 6 15.93 16.50 13.47
CA GLU A 6 15.23 15.44 12.73
C GLU A 6 16.29 14.70 11.90
N LYS A 7 16.52 13.42 12.18
CA LYS A 7 17.38 12.61 11.32
C LYS A 7 16.66 12.49 9.97
N GLU A 8 17.20 13.15 8.95
CA GLU A 8 16.73 12.99 7.57
C GLU A 8 16.67 11.50 7.24
N GLN A 9 15.47 11.04 6.91
CA GLN A 9 15.27 9.65 6.53
C GLN A 9 15.90 9.45 5.15
N GLU A 10 16.87 8.53 5.07
CA GLU A 10 17.62 8.32 3.84
C GLU A 10 16.65 7.86 2.72
N THR A 11 16.68 8.53 1.57
CA THR A 11 15.83 8.19 0.40
C THR A 11 16.68 7.73 -0.76
N TRP A 12 16.23 6.70 -1.49
CA TRP A 12 16.75 6.40 -2.82
C TRP A 12 15.98 7.22 -3.86
N THR A 13 16.71 7.87 -4.77
CA THR A 13 16.14 8.28 -6.06
C THR A 13 16.40 7.16 -7.04
N ILE A 14 15.35 6.50 -7.50
CA ILE A 14 15.42 5.35 -8.38
C ILE A 14 14.91 5.76 -9.75
N THR A 15 15.68 5.43 -10.78
CA THR A 15 15.22 5.49 -12.18
C THR A 15 14.62 4.13 -12.53
N PRO A 16 13.29 4.01 -12.65
CA PRO A 16 12.66 2.72 -12.91
C PRO A 16 13.03 2.16 -14.28
N THR A 17 13.19 0.84 -14.36
CA THR A 17 13.32 0.16 -15.65
C THR A 17 11.92 -0.14 -16.20
N PRO A 18 11.64 0.19 -17.48
CA PRO A 18 10.34 -0.09 -18.10
C PRO A 18 10.02 -1.57 -18.17
N GLY A 19 8.79 -1.94 -17.79
CA GLY A 19 8.24 -3.27 -18.00
C GLY A 19 7.17 -3.29 -19.09
N TYR A 20 5.91 -3.12 -18.69
CA TYR A 20 4.77 -3.07 -19.62
C TYR A 20 3.72 -2.05 -19.18
N VAL A 21 2.80 -1.72 -20.08
CA VAL A 21 1.69 -0.79 -19.79
C VAL A 21 0.40 -1.56 -19.60
N LEU A 22 -0.29 -1.27 -18.50
CA LEU A 22 -1.70 -1.60 -18.32
C LEU A 22 -2.57 -0.41 -18.73
N LYS A 23 -3.65 -0.70 -19.43
CA LYS A 23 -4.65 0.30 -19.84
C LYS A 23 -6.00 -0.10 -19.27
N PHE A 24 -6.58 0.78 -18.48
CA PHE A 24 -7.94 0.71 -17.98
C PHE A 24 -8.85 1.57 -18.86
N THR A 25 -10.05 1.07 -19.12
CA THR A 25 -11.10 1.79 -19.86
C THR A 25 -12.25 2.15 -18.93
N GLU A 26 -12.97 3.23 -19.26
CA GLU A 26 -14.17 3.66 -18.52
C GLU A 26 -13.86 3.95 -17.04
N VAL A 27 -12.85 4.80 -16.82
CA VAL A 27 -12.43 5.22 -15.49
C VAL A 27 -13.20 6.47 -15.09
N ASP A 28 -13.87 6.43 -13.94
CA ASP A 28 -14.55 7.59 -13.37
C ASP A 28 -13.50 8.56 -12.80
N MET A 29 -13.47 9.76 -13.37
CA MET A 29 -12.56 10.82 -12.99
C MET A 29 -13.25 12.04 -12.40
N LYS A 30 -14.54 11.94 -12.10
CA LYS A 30 -15.32 13.06 -11.58
C LYS A 30 -14.71 13.66 -10.32
N HIS A 31 -14.18 12.83 -9.44
CA HIS A 31 -13.57 13.29 -8.18
C HIS A 31 -12.18 13.91 -8.35
N ILE A 32 -11.51 13.67 -9.47
CA ILE A 32 -10.13 14.10 -9.71
C ILE A 32 -10.08 15.30 -10.67
N TYR A 33 -10.74 15.22 -11.82
CA TYR A 33 -10.73 16.27 -12.84
C TYR A 33 -12.04 17.06 -12.92
N GLY A 34 -13.10 16.64 -12.20
CA GLY A 34 -14.42 17.27 -12.31
C GLY A 34 -15.13 16.97 -13.64
N GLU A 35 -14.58 16.07 -14.46
CA GLU A 35 -15.08 15.70 -15.77
C GLU A 35 -16.03 14.49 -15.68
N THR A 36 -17.05 14.46 -16.53
CA THR A 36 -18.02 13.36 -16.63
C THR A 36 -17.79 12.44 -17.82
N ASP A 37 -16.79 12.75 -18.64
CA ASP A 37 -16.45 11.96 -19.81
C ASP A 37 -15.76 10.65 -19.41
N GLU A 38 -15.86 9.63 -20.26
CA GLU A 38 -15.12 8.39 -20.03
C GLU A 38 -13.61 8.57 -20.27
N HIS A 39 -12.85 8.39 -19.19
CA HIS A 39 -11.39 8.40 -19.22
C HIS A 39 -10.80 7.00 -19.33
N ARG A 40 -9.53 6.97 -19.71
CA ARG A 40 -8.65 5.81 -19.69
C ARG A 40 -7.59 6.08 -18.65
N CYS A 41 -7.17 5.07 -17.91
CA CYS A 41 -5.99 5.16 -17.06
C CYS A 41 -4.88 4.26 -17.56
N PHE A 42 -3.65 4.78 -17.53
CA PHE A 42 -2.47 4.04 -17.94
C PHE A 42 -1.57 3.81 -16.74
N LEU A 43 -1.23 2.54 -16.48
CA LEU A 43 -0.21 2.20 -15.49
C LEU A 43 1.06 1.78 -16.20
N ASN A 44 2.15 2.49 -15.96
CA ASN A 44 3.49 2.06 -16.36
C ASN A 44 4.00 1.09 -15.28
N VAL A 45 3.93 -0.22 -15.55
CA VAL A 45 4.52 -1.23 -14.66
C VAL A 45 6.02 -1.26 -14.93
N CYS A 46 6.78 -0.75 -13.96
CA CYS A 46 8.22 -0.63 -13.97
C CYS A 46 8.83 -1.50 -12.88
N HIS A 47 10.16 -1.69 -12.94
CA HIS A 47 10.86 -2.48 -11.94
C HIS A 47 12.22 -1.88 -11.55
N CYS A 48 12.71 -2.25 -10.36
CA CYS A 48 14.03 -1.86 -9.86
C CYS A 48 14.60 -2.91 -8.88
N GLU A 49 15.90 -2.88 -8.64
CA GLU A 49 16.56 -3.84 -7.73
C GLU A 49 16.43 -3.45 -6.25
N GLN A 50 16.16 -2.18 -5.95
CA GLN A 50 16.18 -1.62 -4.60
C GLN A 50 14.94 -1.98 -3.77
N LEU A 51 13.80 -2.25 -4.42
CA LEU A 51 12.63 -2.75 -3.72
C LEU A 51 12.87 -4.20 -3.29
N PRO A 52 12.44 -4.61 -2.07
CA PRO A 52 12.52 -6.01 -1.68
C PRO A 52 11.57 -6.86 -2.56
N PRO A 53 11.97 -8.07 -2.96
CA PRO A 53 11.02 -9.02 -3.55
C PRO A 53 9.97 -9.46 -2.52
N PRO A 54 8.85 -10.08 -2.94
CA PRO A 54 7.97 -10.82 -2.05
C PRO A 54 8.75 -11.81 -1.19
N THR A 55 8.29 -12.05 0.05
CA THR A 55 8.95 -12.96 0.99
C THR A 55 8.93 -14.40 0.50
N ASP A 56 7.82 -14.81 -0.12
CA ASP A 56 7.65 -16.14 -0.69
C ASP A 56 7.81 -16.06 -2.21
N ASP A 57 8.55 -17.01 -2.81
CA ASP A 57 8.67 -17.13 -4.26
C ASP A 57 7.69 -18.18 -4.79
N ILE A 58 6.41 -17.84 -4.84
CA ILE A 58 5.34 -18.73 -5.29
C ILE A 58 5.05 -18.58 -6.79
N ASP A 59 4.73 -19.69 -7.47
CA ASP A 59 4.30 -19.68 -8.86
C ASP A 59 2.78 -19.55 -9.02
N GLU A 60 2.29 -19.64 -10.27
CA GLU A 60 0.86 -19.49 -10.56
C GLU A 60 0.02 -20.62 -9.94
N ASP A 61 0.52 -21.85 -9.95
CA ASP A 61 -0.18 -23.02 -9.42
C ASP A 61 -0.28 -22.93 -7.89
N GLU A 62 0.82 -22.57 -7.22
CA GLU A 62 0.81 -22.38 -5.76
C GLU A 62 -0.05 -21.18 -5.35
N LEU A 63 0.01 -20.07 -6.10
CA LEU A 63 -0.85 -18.90 -5.85
C LEU A 63 -2.34 -19.27 -5.99
N ALA A 64 -2.71 -20.00 -7.04
CA ALA A 64 -4.09 -20.48 -7.22
C ALA A 64 -4.53 -21.36 -6.05
N ALA A 65 -3.69 -22.31 -5.62
CA ALA A 65 -3.97 -23.16 -4.48
C ALA A 65 -4.15 -22.36 -3.18
N ARG A 66 -3.33 -21.32 -2.93
CA ARG A 66 -3.49 -20.45 -1.75
C ARG A 66 -4.83 -19.71 -1.78
N ILE A 67 -5.22 -19.17 -2.93
CA ILE A 67 -6.51 -18.48 -3.11
C ILE A 67 -7.68 -19.44 -2.85
N ASP A 68 -7.64 -20.65 -3.41
CA ASP A 68 -8.70 -21.67 -3.20
C ASP A 68 -8.82 -22.11 -1.74
N ASN A 69 -7.69 -22.15 -1.03
CA ASN A 69 -7.64 -22.44 0.40
C ASN A 69 -7.97 -21.23 1.29
N GLY A 70 -8.20 -20.05 0.70
CA GLY A 70 -8.51 -18.81 1.42
C GLY A 70 -7.32 -18.18 2.15
N ASP A 71 -6.09 -18.53 1.79
CA ASP A 71 -4.88 -17.91 2.31
C ASP A 71 -4.61 -16.57 1.59
N LEU A 72 -4.72 -15.47 2.35
CA LEU A 72 -4.48 -14.10 1.88
C LEU A 72 -3.09 -13.57 2.31
N GLY A 73 -2.18 -14.45 2.74
CA GLY A 73 -0.87 -14.08 3.29
C GLY A 73 0.17 -13.61 2.27
N TYR A 74 -0.04 -13.87 0.97
CA TYR A 74 0.93 -13.50 -0.07
C TYR A 74 0.92 -11.98 -0.33
N ARG A 75 2.05 -11.32 -0.06
CA ARG A 75 2.22 -9.86 -0.19
C ARG A 75 3.26 -9.51 -1.24
N ILE A 76 2.90 -8.61 -2.15
CA ILE A 76 3.80 -8.06 -3.16
C ILE A 76 4.18 -6.64 -2.75
N PRO A 77 5.46 -6.36 -2.43
CA PRO A 77 5.93 -4.99 -2.24
C PRO A 77 5.79 -4.19 -3.55
N VAL A 78 4.98 -3.14 -3.51
CA VAL A 78 4.77 -2.21 -4.63
C VAL A 78 5.01 -0.78 -4.15
N SER A 79 5.51 0.08 -5.05
CA SER A 79 5.49 1.53 -4.85
C SER A 79 4.65 2.17 -5.94
N ILE A 80 3.60 2.87 -5.52
CA ILE A 80 2.68 3.58 -6.42
C ILE A 80 3.17 5.02 -6.57
N GLY A 81 3.37 5.47 -7.81
CA GLY A 81 3.79 6.82 -8.16
C GLY A 81 2.70 7.86 -7.89
N GLU A 82 2.99 9.10 -8.26
CA GLU A 82 1.98 10.17 -8.24
C GLU A 82 1.06 10.06 -9.46
N LEU A 83 -0.11 10.69 -9.37
CA LEU A 83 -1.00 10.82 -10.51
C LEU A 83 -0.45 11.89 -11.47
N ASP A 84 -0.11 11.47 -12.68
CA ASP A 84 0.40 12.32 -13.75
C ASP A 84 -0.56 12.31 -14.95
N SER A 85 -0.30 13.14 -15.95
CA SER A 85 -1.08 13.26 -17.18
C SER A 85 -0.25 12.90 -18.41
N VAL A 86 -0.86 12.20 -19.37
CA VAL A 86 -0.24 11.87 -20.66
C VAL A 86 -1.25 12.09 -21.78
N VAL A 87 -0.77 12.54 -22.93
CA VAL A 87 -1.59 12.67 -24.13
C VAL A 87 -1.69 11.31 -24.83
N ASP A 88 -2.91 10.81 -25.02
CA ASP A 88 -3.15 9.57 -25.75
C ASP A 88 -3.15 9.77 -27.27
N SER A 89 -3.28 8.68 -28.04
CA SER A 89 -3.30 8.76 -29.51
C SER A 89 -4.52 9.50 -30.09
N LYS A 90 -5.51 9.84 -29.27
CA LYS A 90 -6.67 10.67 -29.64
C LYS A 90 -6.47 12.13 -29.23
N ASN A 91 -5.25 12.52 -28.86
CA ASN A 91 -4.90 13.86 -28.43
C ASN A 91 -5.69 14.34 -27.21
N ARG A 92 -6.09 13.40 -26.33
CA ARG A 92 -6.76 13.71 -25.05
C ARG A 92 -5.79 13.49 -23.90
N ASN A 93 -5.85 14.36 -22.90
CA ASN A 93 -5.17 14.14 -21.63
C ASN A 93 -5.80 12.95 -20.92
N GLN A 94 -4.97 12.04 -20.46
CA GLN A 94 -5.36 10.86 -19.72
C GLN A 94 -4.46 10.70 -18.50
N PRO A 95 -5.01 10.24 -17.37
CA PRO A 95 -4.23 9.89 -16.18
C PRO A 95 -3.20 8.79 -16.48
N LYS A 96 -2.03 8.93 -15.87
CA LYS A 96 -0.92 7.98 -15.89
C LYS A 96 -0.37 7.83 -14.48
N ILE A 97 -0.03 6.60 -14.08
CA ILE A 97 0.62 6.30 -12.80
C ILE A 97 1.77 5.31 -13.04
N GLU A 98 2.93 5.55 -12.45
CA GLU A 98 4.02 4.58 -12.37
C GLU A 98 3.77 3.57 -11.24
N VAL A 99 3.89 2.29 -11.54
CA VAL A 99 3.83 1.21 -10.55
C VAL A 99 5.18 0.52 -10.54
N LEU A 100 5.85 0.52 -9.39
CA LEU A 100 7.21 0.01 -9.26
C LEU A 100 7.25 -1.26 -8.41
N VAL A 101 7.92 -2.29 -8.92
CA VAL A 101 8.15 -3.57 -8.24
C VAL A 101 9.63 -3.97 -8.23
N ASN A 102 9.98 -5.01 -7.47
CA ASN A 102 11.32 -5.59 -7.52
C ASN A 102 11.60 -6.26 -8.90
N SER A 103 12.82 -6.09 -9.44
CA SER A 103 13.24 -6.67 -10.73
C SER A 103 13.18 -8.20 -10.76
N VAL A 104 13.62 -8.89 -9.71
CA VAL A 104 13.59 -10.36 -9.64
C VAL A 104 12.15 -10.87 -9.68
N PHE A 105 11.25 -10.22 -8.93
CA PHE A 105 9.83 -10.52 -8.97
C PHE A 105 9.24 -10.27 -10.36
N TYR A 106 9.53 -9.12 -10.97
CA TYR A 106 9.05 -8.79 -12.31
C TYR A 106 9.49 -9.85 -13.34
N GLU A 107 10.78 -10.17 -13.39
CA GLU A 107 11.34 -11.12 -14.36
C GLU A 107 10.76 -12.52 -14.21
N LYS A 108 10.57 -12.98 -12.96
CA LYS A 108 10.05 -14.33 -12.70
C LYS A 108 8.54 -14.45 -12.87
N ARG A 109 7.77 -13.42 -12.48
CA ARG A 109 6.32 -13.53 -12.26
C ARG A 109 5.48 -12.68 -13.19
N LEU A 110 6.02 -11.60 -13.77
CA LEU A 110 5.25 -10.68 -14.62
C LEU A 110 5.74 -10.63 -16.07
N ALA A 111 7.04 -10.79 -16.31
CA ALA A 111 7.63 -10.78 -17.65
C ALA A 111 7.26 -12.00 -18.52
N PRO A 112 7.20 -13.25 -18.01
CA PRO A 112 7.02 -14.43 -18.85
C PRO A 112 5.73 -14.37 -19.68
N PRO A 113 5.73 -14.74 -20.98
CA PRO A 113 4.55 -14.58 -21.85
C PRO A 113 3.27 -15.20 -21.28
N GLU A 114 3.39 -16.38 -20.68
CA GLU A 114 2.28 -17.18 -20.14
C GLU A 114 1.77 -16.71 -18.77
N ALA A 115 2.40 -15.70 -18.14
CA ALA A 115 2.07 -15.26 -16.78
C ALA A 115 0.75 -14.45 -16.68
N ASN A 116 -0.30 -14.85 -17.39
CA ASN A 116 -1.55 -14.10 -17.49
C ASN A 116 -2.33 -14.13 -16.18
N PHE A 117 -2.33 -15.25 -15.47
CA PHE A 117 -3.00 -15.38 -14.18
C PHE A 117 -2.30 -14.50 -13.14
N PHE A 118 -0.96 -14.59 -13.03
CA PHE A 118 -0.19 -13.79 -12.09
C PHE A 118 -0.33 -12.28 -12.38
N ARG A 119 -0.32 -11.88 -13.65
CA ARG A 119 -0.55 -10.48 -14.03
C ARG A 119 -1.95 -10.00 -13.65
N HIS A 120 -2.97 -10.84 -13.77
CA HIS A 120 -4.32 -10.46 -13.37
C HIS A 120 -4.43 -10.33 -11.84
N PHE A 121 -3.87 -11.28 -11.09
CA PHE A 121 -3.75 -11.15 -9.63
C PHE A 121 -3.00 -9.88 -9.22
N PHE A 122 -1.84 -9.63 -9.85
CA PHE A 122 -1.07 -8.41 -9.63
C PHE A 122 -1.89 -7.15 -9.96
N CYS A 123 -2.66 -7.16 -11.05
CA CYS A 123 -3.58 -6.08 -11.42
C CYS A 123 -4.57 -5.77 -10.30
N MET A 124 -5.16 -6.79 -9.67
CA MET A 124 -6.06 -6.59 -8.52
C MET A 124 -5.34 -5.90 -7.36
N VAL A 125 -4.16 -6.40 -6.97
CA VAL A 125 -3.36 -5.83 -5.88
C VAL A 125 -3.02 -4.35 -6.13
N VAL A 126 -2.66 -3.99 -7.37
CA VAL A 126 -2.33 -2.59 -7.68
C VAL A 126 -3.57 -1.71 -7.83
N CYS A 127 -4.73 -2.24 -8.23
CA CYS A 127 -5.98 -1.49 -8.21
C CYS A 127 -6.34 -1.09 -6.77
N ASP A 128 -6.26 -2.03 -5.82
CA ASP A 128 -6.52 -1.75 -4.41
C ASP A 128 -5.54 -0.69 -3.86
N ALA A 129 -4.24 -0.83 -4.15
CA ALA A 129 -3.23 0.15 -3.72
C ALA A 129 -3.40 1.54 -4.35
N ILE A 130 -3.93 1.62 -5.57
CA ILE A 130 -4.23 2.89 -6.25
C ILE A 130 -5.51 3.53 -5.68
N GLU A 131 -6.55 2.73 -5.38
CA GLU A 131 -7.75 3.23 -4.71
C GLU A 131 -7.40 3.80 -3.32
N GLU A 132 -6.50 3.15 -2.58
CA GLU A 132 -6.01 3.65 -1.30
C GLU A 132 -5.21 4.95 -1.45
N LYS A 133 -4.22 5.00 -2.35
CA LYS A 133 -3.32 6.17 -2.48
C LYS A 133 -3.98 7.37 -3.16
N HIS A 134 -4.77 7.14 -4.21
CA HIS A 134 -5.25 8.19 -5.11
C HIS A 134 -6.77 8.36 -5.10
N HIS A 135 -7.50 7.54 -4.32
CA HIS A 135 -8.97 7.49 -4.35
C HIS A 135 -9.52 7.27 -5.76
N LEU A 136 -8.74 6.59 -6.61
CA LEU A 136 -9.06 6.27 -7.98
C LEU A 136 -9.45 4.81 -8.10
N LYS A 137 -10.73 4.56 -8.32
CA LYS A 137 -11.24 3.20 -8.48
C LYS A 137 -10.99 2.68 -9.89
N LEU A 138 -10.21 1.60 -9.99
CA LEU A 138 -9.92 0.91 -11.23
C LEU A 138 -10.57 -0.47 -11.22
N ASP A 139 -11.16 -0.89 -12.36
CA ASP A 139 -11.71 -2.24 -12.50
C ASP A 139 -10.66 -3.19 -13.11
N PRO A 140 -10.15 -4.18 -12.36
CA PRO A 140 -9.16 -5.13 -12.87
C PRO A 140 -9.70 -6.00 -14.02
N ASN A 141 -11.02 -6.15 -14.16
CA ASN A 141 -11.64 -6.87 -15.28
C ASN A 141 -11.68 -6.06 -16.58
N ARG A 142 -11.53 -4.74 -16.48
CA ARG A 142 -11.47 -3.79 -17.61
C ARG A 142 -10.04 -3.34 -17.90
N CYS A 143 -9.07 -4.15 -17.51
CA CYS A 143 -7.64 -3.91 -17.70
C CYS A 143 -7.11 -4.68 -18.92
N ILE A 144 -6.32 -3.99 -19.76
CA ILE A 144 -5.68 -4.57 -20.95
C ILE A 144 -4.19 -4.24 -20.93
N LYS A 145 -3.32 -5.27 -21.03
CA LYS A 145 -1.89 -5.09 -21.30
C LYS A 145 -1.68 -4.65 -22.74
N LEU A 146 -0.98 -3.54 -22.96
CA LEU A 146 -0.62 -3.10 -24.31
C LEU A 146 0.47 -4.00 -24.90
N LYS A 147 0.30 -4.42 -26.17
CA LYS A 147 1.22 -5.35 -26.85
C LYS A 147 2.47 -4.67 -27.43
N ASN A 148 2.31 -3.45 -27.95
CA ASN A 148 3.35 -2.74 -28.71
C ASN A 148 3.82 -1.47 -28.00
N ARG A 149 3.67 -1.41 -26.67
CA ARG A 149 4.02 -0.24 -25.87
C ARG A 149 4.42 -0.66 -24.46
N THR A 150 5.64 -0.32 -24.07
CA THR A 150 6.21 -0.60 -22.74
C THR A 150 6.17 0.59 -21.81
N VAL A 151 5.98 1.81 -22.35
CA VAL A 151 5.87 3.06 -21.59
C VAL A 151 4.82 3.98 -22.21
N MET A 152 4.01 4.61 -21.36
CA MET A 152 3.21 5.79 -21.69
C MET A 152 3.91 7.06 -21.19
N GLY A 153 4.17 8.01 -22.08
CA GLY A 153 4.86 9.27 -21.73
C GLY A 153 6.33 9.05 -21.33
N SER A 154 6.84 9.89 -20.43
CA SER A 154 8.08 9.67 -19.70
C SER A 154 7.84 8.87 -18.42
N ILE A 155 8.88 8.20 -17.93
CA ILE A 155 8.91 7.65 -16.58
C ILE A 155 9.67 8.64 -15.71
N GLU A 156 9.02 9.11 -14.66
CA GLU A 156 9.65 10.01 -13.70
C GLU A 156 10.48 9.22 -12.66
N PRO A 157 11.64 9.76 -12.21
CA PRO A 157 12.40 9.16 -11.12
C PRO A 157 11.54 9.09 -9.84
N MET A 158 11.55 7.94 -9.18
CA MET A 158 10.76 7.71 -7.96
C MET A 158 11.64 7.87 -6.72
N ARG A 159 11.16 8.60 -5.72
CA ARG A 159 11.80 8.70 -4.40
C ARG A 159 11.23 7.63 -3.48
N ILE A 160 12.07 6.69 -3.06
CA ILE A 160 11.68 5.61 -2.14
C ILE A 160 12.42 5.81 -0.82
N THR A 161 11.65 5.85 0.26
CA THR A 161 12.19 5.94 1.62
C THR A 161 12.88 4.63 1.98
N LYS A 162 14.15 4.70 2.40
CA LYS A 162 14.85 3.51 2.89
C LYS A 162 14.18 3.05 4.19
N ARG A 163 14.02 1.74 4.33
CA ARG A 163 13.71 1.16 5.65
C ARG A 163 14.85 1.55 6.59
N PRO A 164 14.54 2.06 7.81
CA PRO A 164 15.59 2.34 8.77
C PRO A 164 16.41 1.07 9.01
N VAL A 165 17.74 1.20 8.92
CA VAL A 165 18.69 0.07 9.05
C VAL A 165 18.60 -0.59 10.44
N ALA A 166 18.11 0.15 11.44
CA ALA A 166 17.80 -0.40 12.75
C ALA A 166 16.27 -0.58 12.89
N PRO A 167 15.80 -1.74 13.36
CA PRO A 167 14.41 -1.84 13.80
C PRO A 167 14.20 -0.80 14.91
N VAL A 168 13.14 0.00 14.79
CA VAL A 168 12.75 1.01 15.81
C VAL A 168 12.52 0.36 17.18
N ILE A 169 12.29 -0.97 17.18
CA ILE A 169 12.13 -1.80 18.37
C ILE A 169 13.25 -2.86 18.36
N GLN A 170 14.21 -2.75 19.28
CA GLN A 170 15.16 -3.80 19.59
C GLN A 170 14.67 -4.59 20.81
N GLU A 171 14.57 -5.91 20.68
CA GLU A 171 14.34 -6.80 21.81
C GLU A 171 15.60 -6.80 22.70
N ILE A 172 15.45 -6.36 23.95
CA ILE A 172 16.54 -6.49 24.93
C ILE A 172 16.60 -7.97 25.29
N ALA A 173 17.67 -8.65 24.88
CA ALA A 173 17.94 -10.00 25.35
C ALA A 173 17.93 -9.98 26.88
N SER A 174 17.00 -10.72 27.49
CA SER A 174 16.93 -10.88 28.93
C SER A 174 18.11 -11.76 29.39
N SER A 175 19.32 -11.21 29.41
CA SER A 175 20.40 -11.76 30.19
C SER A 175 20.13 -11.38 31.64
N SER A 176 19.62 -12.34 32.40
CA SER A 176 19.65 -12.33 33.85
C SER A 176 21.10 -12.10 34.29
N ASN A 177 21.44 -10.86 34.61
CA ASN A 177 22.36 -10.44 35.66
C ASN A 177 22.39 -8.92 35.72
N ASP A 178 22.08 -8.43 36.90
CA ASP A 178 22.35 -7.10 37.47
C ASP A 178 23.21 -6.17 36.60
N VAL A 179 22.57 -5.27 35.85
CA VAL A 179 23.23 -4.09 35.26
C VAL A 179 22.35 -2.89 35.53
N GLN A 180 22.92 -1.92 36.24
CA GLN A 180 22.26 -0.66 36.56
C GLN A 180 21.75 0.00 35.29
N VAL A 181 20.44 0.27 35.29
CA VAL A 181 19.75 1.05 34.27
C VAL A 181 20.43 2.41 34.15
N PRO A 182 21.04 2.78 33.00
CA PRO A 182 21.33 4.17 32.73
C PRO A 182 19.98 4.87 32.60
N SER A 183 19.76 5.89 33.44
CA SER A 183 18.58 6.75 33.40
C SER A 183 18.52 7.51 32.07
N ILE A 184 17.99 6.89 31.03
CA ILE A 184 17.68 7.54 29.76
C ILE A 184 16.21 7.96 29.83
N LEU A 185 16.05 9.19 30.32
CA LEU A 185 14.93 10.11 30.08
C LEU A 185 13.53 9.57 30.43
N GLU A 186 13.05 10.02 31.58
CA GLU A 186 11.62 10.12 31.93
C GLU A 186 10.88 10.91 30.86
N ALA A 187 10.38 10.22 29.83
CA ALA A 187 9.22 10.70 29.11
C ALA A 187 8.02 10.42 30.03
N GLU A 188 7.46 11.48 30.65
CA GLU A 188 6.19 11.34 31.35
C GLU A 188 5.18 10.66 30.42
N GLN A 189 4.74 9.47 30.79
CA GLN A 189 3.66 8.83 30.05
C GLN A 189 2.42 9.73 30.17
N PRO A 190 1.70 9.99 29.06
CA PRO A 190 0.48 10.79 29.11
C PRO A 190 -0.48 10.16 30.12
N ALA A 191 -0.97 10.98 31.04
CA ALA A 191 -1.87 10.54 32.10
C ALA A 191 -3.09 9.83 31.49
N GLY A 192 -3.31 8.58 31.87
CA GLY A 192 -4.43 7.77 31.37
C GLY A 192 -4.08 6.79 30.26
N VAL A 193 -2.82 6.61 29.87
CA VAL A 193 -2.42 5.54 28.94
C VAL A 193 -1.43 4.61 29.62
N ARG A 194 -1.72 3.31 29.65
CA ARG A 194 -0.80 2.26 30.13
C ARG A 194 -0.65 1.17 29.08
N LEU A 195 0.52 1.13 28.45
CA LEU A 195 0.87 0.07 27.50
C LEU A 195 1.72 -1.00 28.21
N ARG A 196 1.45 -2.29 27.94
CA ARG A 196 2.16 -3.45 28.50
C ARG A 196 2.44 -4.46 27.40
N LEU A 197 3.68 -4.93 27.31
CA LEU A 197 4.03 -6.06 26.44
C LEU A 197 4.01 -7.36 27.26
N ARG A 198 3.12 -8.28 26.90
CA ARG A 198 2.97 -9.58 27.54
C ARG A 198 3.73 -10.64 26.75
N LYS A 199 4.65 -11.33 27.42
CA LYS A 199 5.45 -12.45 26.88
C LYS A 199 6.22 -12.14 25.58
N GLY A 200 6.52 -10.87 25.31
CA GLY A 200 7.26 -10.45 24.12
C GLY A 200 6.47 -10.47 22.80
N THR A 201 5.23 -10.98 22.78
CA THR A 201 4.48 -11.17 21.53
C THR A 201 3.13 -10.47 21.49
N SER A 202 2.66 -9.89 22.60
CA SER A 202 1.32 -9.31 22.69
C SER A 202 1.36 -7.96 23.39
N LEU A 203 1.01 -6.89 22.68
CA LEU A 203 0.94 -5.54 23.23
C LEU A 203 -0.49 -5.26 23.71
N GLU A 204 -0.65 -5.04 25.01
CA GLU A 204 -1.91 -4.68 25.67
C GLU A 204 -1.88 -3.18 26.01
N GLY A 205 -2.95 -2.45 25.69
CA GLY A 205 -3.09 -1.04 26.02
C GLY A 205 -4.33 -0.79 26.87
N GLU A 206 -4.18 -0.02 27.94
CA GLU A 206 -5.26 0.42 28.81
C GLU A 206 -5.37 1.94 28.75
N LEU A 207 -6.56 2.43 28.42
CA LEU A 207 -6.88 3.85 28.32
C LEU A 207 -7.87 4.20 29.44
N SER A 208 -7.44 5.05 30.37
CA SER A 208 -8.26 5.64 31.43
C SER A 208 -8.53 7.10 31.10
N LEU A 209 -9.64 7.37 30.44
CA LEU A 209 -10.14 8.72 30.27
C LEU A 209 -10.65 9.22 31.62
N LYS A 210 -9.97 10.20 32.23
CA LYS A 210 -10.58 10.96 33.35
C LYS A 210 -11.84 11.64 32.79
N GLU A 211 -12.94 11.57 33.54
CA GLU A 211 -14.24 12.14 33.17
C GLU A 211 -14.09 13.48 32.44
N VAL A 212 -14.28 13.45 31.12
CA VAL A 212 -14.46 14.65 30.33
C VAL A 212 -15.90 15.07 30.54
N ASP A 213 -16.14 16.25 31.09
CA ASP A 213 -17.49 16.81 31.15
C ASP A 213 -17.98 17.04 29.70
N LEU A 214 -18.88 16.17 29.26
CA LEU A 214 -19.44 16.12 27.91
C LEU A 214 -20.42 17.27 27.62
N SER A 215 -20.62 18.19 28.55
CA SER A 215 -21.57 19.31 28.43
C SER A 215 -21.21 20.34 27.34
N SER A 216 -19.96 20.35 26.85
CA SER A 216 -19.46 21.33 25.86
C SER A 216 -19.17 20.76 24.47
N VAL A 217 -19.35 19.45 24.26
CA VAL A 217 -19.13 18.82 22.95
C VAL A 217 -20.38 19.00 22.09
N GLN A 218 -20.35 19.94 21.15
CA GLN A 218 -21.36 19.98 20.09
C GLN A 218 -21.26 18.69 19.27
N ARG A 219 -22.34 17.89 19.32
CA ARG A 219 -22.50 16.71 18.47
C ARG A 219 -22.52 17.15 17.01
N SER A 220 -21.47 16.82 16.26
CA SER A 220 -21.56 16.77 14.80
C SER A 220 -22.44 15.57 14.39
N PRO A 221 -23.11 15.61 13.22
CA PRO A 221 -24.05 14.58 12.84
C PRO A 221 -23.33 13.25 12.65
N THR A 222 -23.89 12.23 13.27
CA THR A 222 -23.59 10.81 13.12
C THR A 222 -23.25 10.44 11.66
N LEU A 223 -22.00 10.03 11.42
CA LEU A 223 -21.70 9.12 10.30
C LEU A 223 -22.23 7.75 10.72
N GLU A 224 -23.42 7.40 10.23
CA GLU A 224 -23.87 6.01 10.27
C GLU A 224 -22.87 5.18 9.47
N ALA A 225 -22.27 4.18 10.12
CA ALA A 225 -21.49 3.16 9.44
C ALA A 225 -22.44 2.39 8.51
N GLU A 226 -22.45 2.72 7.22
CA GLU A 226 -23.15 1.93 6.22
C GLU A 226 -22.49 0.56 6.12
N LYS A 227 -23.18 -0.43 6.65
CA LYS A 227 -22.83 -1.84 6.60
C LYS A 227 -23.05 -2.34 5.17
N MET A 228 -22.04 -2.21 4.30
CA MET A 228 -22.06 -2.80 2.96
C MET A 228 -21.99 -4.33 3.09
N MET A 229 -23.11 -4.99 2.79
CA MET A 229 -23.21 -6.45 2.71
C MET A 229 -23.10 -6.89 1.25
N TYR A 230 -22.07 -7.66 0.92
CA TYR A 230 -21.91 -8.27 -0.40
C TYR A 230 -22.36 -9.74 -0.37
N HIS A 231 -23.16 -10.15 -1.36
CA HIS A 231 -23.70 -11.50 -1.49
C HIS A 231 -23.10 -12.21 -2.71
N ARG A 232 -22.33 -13.28 -2.47
CA ARG A 232 -21.82 -14.19 -3.51
C ARG A 232 -22.03 -15.63 -3.06
N GLN A 233 -22.71 -16.42 -3.91
CA GLN A 233 -22.97 -17.86 -3.68
C GLN A 233 -23.59 -18.19 -2.30
N GLY A 234 -24.57 -17.41 -1.84
CA GLY A 234 -25.34 -17.74 -0.64
C GLY A 234 -24.63 -17.48 0.69
N LYS A 235 -23.47 -16.80 0.69
CA LYS A 235 -22.75 -16.42 1.91
C LYS A 235 -22.64 -14.89 2.02
N TRP A 236 -22.81 -14.41 3.25
CA TRP A 236 -22.73 -13.00 3.63
C TRP A 236 -21.34 -12.71 4.22
N TYR A 237 -20.68 -11.67 3.73
CA TYR A 237 -19.36 -11.24 4.21
C TYR A 237 -19.47 -9.85 4.86
N SER A 238 -18.83 -9.66 6.02
CA SER A 238 -18.73 -8.39 6.72
C SER A 238 -17.26 -7.99 6.87
N PHE A 239 -16.92 -6.76 6.49
CA PHE A 239 -15.59 -6.18 6.69
C PHE A 239 -15.68 -5.07 7.74
N LEU A 240 -14.70 -5.02 8.65
CA LEU A 240 -14.46 -3.90 9.56
C LEU A 240 -13.30 -3.11 8.99
N ILE A 241 -13.54 -1.84 8.68
CA ILE A 241 -12.52 -0.89 8.25
C ILE A 241 -12.03 -0.17 9.52
N PHE A 242 -10.72 -0.11 9.73
CA PHE A 242 -10.10 0.77 10.72
C PHE A 242 -9.46 1.93 9.95
N GLU A 243 -9.86 3.16 10.29
CA GLU A 243 -9.29 4.43 9.79
C GLU A 243 -7.84 4.64 10.28
#